data_AF-A0A966UN34-F1
#
_entry.id   AF-A0A966UN34-F1
#
_cell.length_a   1.000
_cell.length_b   1.000
_cell.length_c   1.000
_cell.angle_alpha   90.00
_cell.angle_beta   90.00
_cell.angle_gamma   90.00
#
_symmetry.space_group_name_H-M   'P 1'
#
loop_
_entity.id
_entity.type
_entity.pdbx_description
1 polymer ?
#
loop_
_entity_poly.entity_id
_entity_poly.type
_entity_poly.pdbx_seq_one_letter_code
_entity_poly.pdbx_strand_id
1 'polypeptide(L)' 'MLEDLQKLLNCGKPWAVKRASIANDLIEQYKSGDLAEDEYKELMADLVATDKLNAEADDLNVKSMLIGCIKAAMKL' A
#
# COMPACT_ATOMS: atom_id res chain seq x y z
N MET A 1 -7.73 -0.01 9.18
CA MET A 1 -6.36 -0.09 8.60
C MET A 1 -6.26 -1.15 7.50
N LEU A 2 -6.23 -2.44 7.82
CA LEU A 2 -6.36 -3.50 6.79
C LEU A 2 -7.72 -3.46 6.08
N GLU A 3 -8.78 -3.11 6.81
CA GLU A 3 -10.12 -2.93 6.25
C GLU A 3 -10.19 -1.83 5.18
N ASP A 4 -9.39 -0.76 5.31
CA ASP A 4 -9.33 0.31 4.30
C ASP A 4 -8.47 -0.10 3.10
N LEU A 5 -7.46 -0.93 3.33
CA LEU A 5 -6.72 -1.61 2.26
C LEU A 5 -7.65 -2.56 1.47
N GLN A 6 -8.54 -3.27 2.15
CA GLN A 6 -9.56 -4.12 1.52
C GLN A 6 -10.59 -3.32 0.72
N LYS A 7 -10.92 -2.09 1.14
CA LYS A 7 -11.72 -1.17 0.32
C LYS A 7 -11.00 -0.79 -0.98
N LEU A 8 -9.67 -0.62 -0.94
CA LEU A 8 -8.86 -0.36 -2.13
C LEU A 8 -8.82 -1.55 -3.09
N LEU A 9 -8.91 -2.79 -2.59
CA LEU A 9 -9.03 -3.97 -3.46
C LEU A 9 -10.32 -3.96 -4.31
N ASN A 10 -11.33 -3.19 -3.91
CA ASN A 10 -12.61 -3.07 -4.61
C ASN A 10 -12.90 -1.66 -5.15
N CYS A 11 -11.91 -0.76 -5.19
CA CYS A 11 -12.11 0.65 -5.58
C CYS A 11 -12.28 0.89 -7.09
N GLY A 12 -12.24 -0.17 -7.91
CA GLY A 12 -12.38 -0.06 -9.37
C GLY A 12 -11.18 0.55 -10.09
N LYS A 13 -10.09 0.85 -9.39
CA LYS A 13 -8.85 1.38 -9.95
C LYS A 13 -7.75 0.30 -9.98
N PRO A 14 -7.40 -0.27 -11.15
CA PRO A 14 -6.43 -1.38 -11.23
C PRO A 14 -5.07 -1.05 -10.60
N TRP A 15 -4.61 0.19 -10.76
CA TRP A 15 -3.35 0.67 -10.19
C TRP A 15 -3.34 0.66 -8.65
N ALA A 16 -4.50 0.89 -8.03
CA ALA A 16 -4.67 0.91 -6.58
C ALA A 16 -4.90 -0.50 -6.03
N VAL A 17 -5.71 -1.31 -6.72
CA VAL A 17 -5.94 -2.73 -6.37
C VAL A 17 -4.62 -3.49 -6.33
N LYS A 18 -3.79 -3.34 -7.37
CA LYS A 18 -2.48 -4.00 -7.44
C LYS A 18 -1.59 -3.63 -6.26
N ARG A 19 -1.50 -2.34 -5.94
CA ARG A 19 -0.66 -1.84 -4.83
C ARG A 19 -1.21 -2.25 -3.46
N ALA A 20 -2.52 -2.24 -3.28
CA ALA A 20 -3.18 -2.73 -2.08
C ALA A 20 -2.95 -4.23 -1.87
N SER A 21 -2.96 -5.03 -2.94
CA SER A 21 -2.63 -6.46 -2.87
C SER A 21 -1.18 -6.67 -2.41
N ILE A 22 -0.22 -5.99 -3.06
CA ILE A 22 1.20 -6.11 -2.68
C ILE A 22 1.43 -5.66 -1.23
N ALA A 23 0.82 -4.55 -0.82
CA ALA A 23 0.91 -4.08 0.56
C ALA A 23 0.36 -5.11 1.56
N ASN A 24 -0.72 -5.83 1.22
CA ASN A 24 -1.25 -6.89 2.08
C ASN A 24 -0.25 -8.04 2.23
N ASP A 25 0.34 -8.49 1.12
CA ASP A 25 1.31 -9.58 1.10
C ASP A 25 2.57 -9.24 1.92
N LEU A 26 3.03 -7.99 1.86
CA LEU A 26 4.16 -7.50 2.65
C LEU A 26 3.85 -7.44 4.15
N ILE A 27 2.63 -7.03 4.52
CA ILE A 27 2.18 -7.04 5.92
C ILE A 27 2.17 -8.46 6.47
N GLU A 28 1.73 -9.45 5.69
CA GLU A 28 1.73 -10.85 6.10
C GLU A 28 3.15 -11.39 6.27
N GLN A 29 4.06 -11.10 5.35
CA GLN A 29 5.47 -11.51 5.46
C GLN A 29 6.17 -10.86 6.66
N TYR A 30 5.95 -9.57 6.91
CA TYR A 30 6.48 -8.89 8.09
C TYR A 30 5.94 -9.50 9.39
N LYS A 31 4.64 -9.80 9.45
CA LYS A 31 4.02 -10.43 10.63
C LYS A 31 4.51 -11.87 10.87
N SER A 32 4.81 -12.61 9.81
CA SER A 32 5.39 -13.96 9.89
C SER A 32 6.86 -13.96 10.28
N GLY A 33 7.52 -12.78 10.26
CA GLY A 33 8.95 -12.64 10.52
C GLY A 33 9.83 -12.99 9.33
N ASP A 34 9.25 -13.16 8.15
CA ASP A 34 9.97 -13.43 6.89
C ASP A 34 10.65 -12.19 6.32
N LEU A 35 10.25 -11.01 6.80
CA LEU A 35 10.68 -9.71 6.33
C LEU A 35 11.14 -8.85 7.50
N ALA A 36 12.35 -8.32 7.41
CA ALA A 36 12.88 -7.40 8.42
C ALA A 36 12.14 -6.05 8.39
N GLU A 37 12.12 -5.33 9.51
CA GLU A 37 11.35 -4.08 9.65
C GLU A 37 11.84 -2.99 8.68
N ASP A 38 13.15 -2.89 8.46
CA ASP A 38 13.78 -1.97 7.52
C ASP A 38 13.39 -2.30 6.07
N GLU A 39 13.54 -3.56 5.67
CA GLU A 39 13.17 -4.03 4.34
C GLU A 39 11.65 -3.87 4.08
N TYR A 40 10.81 -4.17 5.06
CA TYR A 40 9.36 -3.96 4.99
C TYR A 40 9.02 -2.48 4.77
N LYS A 41 9.69 -1.58 5.50
CA LYS A 41 9.47 -0.13 5.35
C LYS A 41 9.93 0.39 4.00
N GLU A 42 11.05 -0.08 3.47
CA GLU A 42 11.53 0.30 2.14
C GLU A 42 10.54 -0.17 1.05
N LEU A 43 10.13 -1.43 1.08
CA LEU A 43 9.19 -1.98 0.10
C LEU A 43 7.83 -1.28 0.15
N MET A 44 7.34 -0.95 1.35
CA MET A 44 6.10 -0.19 1.53
C MET A 44 6.24 1.26 1.03
N ALA A 45 7.38 1.90 1.25
CA ALA A 45 7.65 3.25 0.74
C ALA A 45 7.65 3.29 -0.80
N ASP A 46 8.18 2.25 -1.45
CA ASP A 46 8.19 2.12 -2.91
C ASP A 46 6.78 2.04 -3.52
N LEU A 47 5.82 1.43 -2.81
CA LEU A 47 4.43 1.37 -3.27
C LEU A 47 3.74 2.74 -3.34
N VAL A 48 4.16 3.67 -2.48
CA VAL A 48 3.66 5.06 -2.42
C VAL A 48 4.61 6.06 -3.06
N ALA A 49 5.68 5.58 -3.71
CA ALA A 49 6.63 6.41 -4.43
C ALA A 49 5.88 7.31 -5.42
N THR A 50 5.98 8.61 -5.15
CA THR A 50 4.96 9.58 -5.57
C THR A 50 5.03 9.84 -7.07
N ASP A 51 6.19 9.69 -7.72
CA ASP A 51 6.34 9.93 -9.16
C ASP A 51 5.55 8.94 -10.04
N LYS A 52 5.67 7.64 -9.78
CA LYS A 52 4.90 6.62 -10.51
C LYS A 52 3.40 6.71 -10.18
N LEU A 53 3.09 6.93 -8.90
CA LEU A 53 1.72 7.06 -8.45
C LEU A 53 1.04 8.32 -9.01
N ASN A 54 1.76 9.44 -9.13
CA ASN A 54 1.26 10.68 -9.72
C ASN A 54 0.93 10.53 -11.20
N ALA A 55 1.70 9.74 -11.93
CA ALA A 55 1.49 9.52 -13.36
C ALA A 55 0.28 8.62 -13.67
N GLU A 56 -0.01 7.64 -12.80
CA GLU A 56 -1.09 6.66 -12.99
C GLU A 56 -2.39 7.01 -12.25
N ALA A 57 -2.32 7.76 -11.15
CA ALA A 57 -3.48 8.06 -10.32
C ALA A 57 -4.34 9.15 -10.93
N ASP A 58 -5.46 8.71 -11.52
CA ASP A 58 -6.54 9.55 -12.03
C ASP A 58 -7.54 9.98 -10.95
N ASP A 59 -7.44 9.41 -9.74
CA ASP A 59 -8.32 9.67 -8.61
C ASP A 59 -7.52 10.02 -7.35
N LEU A 60 -7.60 11.29 -6.96
CA LEU A 60 -6.92 11.85 -5.79
C LEU A 60 -7.42 11.28 -4.46
N ASN A 61 -8.69 10.87 -4.38
CA ASN A 61 -9.26 10.32 -3.16
C ASN A 61 -8.73 8.91 -2.93
N VAL A 62 -8.78 8.05 -3.96
CA VAL A 62 -8.25 6.68 -3.90
C VAL A 62 -6.75 6.70 -3.61
N LYS A 63 -6.03 7.64 -4.21
CA LYS A 63 -4.59 7.83 -3.98
C LYS A 63 -4.29 8.24 -2.54
N SER A 64 -5.00 9.23 -2.02
CA SER A 64 -4.82 9.69 -0.64
C SER A 64 -5.13 8.57 0.36
N MET A 65 -6.16 7.77 0.07
CA MET A 65 -6.51 6.60 0.88
C MET A 65 -5.40 5.55 0.86
N LEU A 66 -4.88 5.18 -0.32
CA LEU A 66 -3.76 4.23 -0.44
C LEU A 66 -2.52 4.69 0.33
N ILE A 67 -2.11 5.94 0.14
CA ILE A 67 -0.95 6.51 0.84
C ILE A 67 -1.17 6.48 2.35
N GLY A 68 -2.36 6.86 2.81
CA GLY A 68 -2.72 6.85 4.23
C GLY A 68 -2.63 5.45 4.83
N CYS A 69 -3.21 4.45 4.15
CA CYS A 69 -3.17 3.06 4.59
C CYS A 69 -1.73 2.52 4.67
N ILE A 70 -0.92 2.74 3.64
CA ILE A 70 0.46 2.24 3.60
C ILE A 70 1.31 2.91 4.68
N LYS A 71 1.25 4.25 4.81
CA LYS A 71 1.98 4.98 5.85
C LYS A 71 1.57 4.57 7.26
N ALA A 72 0.31 4.20 7.47
CA ALA A 72 -0.16 3.74 8.76
C ALA A 72 0.28 2.30 9.04
N ALA A 73 0.33 1.44 8.01
CA ALA A 73 0.87 0.08 8.11
C ALA A 73 2.39 0.05 8.36
N MET A 74 3.14 1.04 7.90
CA MET A 74 4.58 1.19 8.22
C MET A 74 4.87 1.54 9.69
N LYS A 75 3.84 1.86 10.48
CA LYS A 75 3.94 2.18 11.92
C LYS A 75 3.51 1.02 12.83
N LEU A 76 3.19 -0.14 12.25
CA LEU A 76 2.86 -1.38 12.98
C LEU A 76 4.10 -1.92 13.68
#